data_AF-A0A1F4YEF7-F1
#
_entry.id   AF-A0A1F4YEF7-F1
#
_cell.length_a   1.000
_cell.length_b   1.000
_cell.length_c   1.000
_cell.angle_alpha   90.00
_cell.angle_beta   90.00
_cell.angle_gamma   90.00
#
_symmetry.space_group_name_H-M   'P 1'
#
loop_
_entity.id
_entity.type
_entity.pdbx_description
1 polymer ?
#
loop_
_entity_poly.entity_id
_entity_poly.type
_entity_poly.pdbx_seq_one_letter_code
_entity_poly.pdbx_strand_id
1 'polypeptide(L)'
;MKSKNKLSSKPRSQPSSSGSSSKLKILLELPSSSFARPVFFHLVKSTPPANLLQDYKSILDYLATFGDIGLLKQSDSDTTITYPDSPVVSHLSIAPPDRIILTCEKIDNTSINLLRNVAPRHEFRVYNPVLGCFLVNEPNLLDLTTIEVEPMLRAVFSIQGLEPLFNYRNSLVYYARELASDRVHLVNRHLLEYLTHRQGKLTKVPNFSVAVAADLSHFIALFDRGLISTNFYHSWSKTDQITNLSGFNSHRVETNLFITPVFFELDKPNQTFRQRELPQAPFKTALSQGSSFDHAIKSILAASLGTTDYLAAKIPTDITFVPDSGAELVPRLSVSIFLEQI
;
A
#
# COMPACT_ATOMS: atom_id res chain seq x y z
N MET A 1 -33.85 97.25 -7.44
CA MET A 1 -34.55 97.26 -8.75
C MET A 1 -33.96 96.17 -9.64
N LYS A 2 -34.83 95.30 -10.20
CA LYS A 2 -34.66 94.33 -11.33
C LYS A 2 -33.63 93.19 -11.12
N SER A 3 -34.05 91.98 -10.72
CA SER A 3 -34.55 90.83 -11.54
C SER A 3 -33.49 90.23 -12.49
N LYS A 4 -33.21 88.92 -12.51
CA LYS A 4 -34.11 87.80 -12.88
C LYS A 4 -33.61 86.42 -12.38
N ASN A 5 -34.61 85.54 -12.20
CA ASN A 5 -34.58 84.09 -12.00
C ASN A 5 -33.89 83.29 -13.14
N LYS A 6 -33.37 82.09 -12.80
CA LYS A 6 -33.75 80.84 -13.48
C LYS A 6 -33.40 79.58 -12.66
N LEU A 7 -34.42 78.75 -12.43
CA LEU A 7 -34.33 77.37 -11.93
C LEU A 7 -33.72 76.43 -12.99
N SER A 8 -33.06 75.36 -12.55
CA SER A 8 -33.02 74.06 -13.25
C SER A 8 -32.67 72.93 -12.29
N SER A 9 -33.17 71.74 -12.61
CA SER A 9 -33.53 70.56 -11.84
C SER A 9 -32.39 69.58 -11.49
N LYS A 10 -32.54 68.91 -10.33
CA LYS A 10 -31.93 67.62 -9.95
C LYS A 10 -32.38 66.49 -10.91
N PRO A 11 -31.61 65.39 -11.11
CA PRO A 11 -31.69 64.25 -10.18
C PRO A 11 -30.40 63.42 -9.94
N ARG A 12 -30.41 62.83 -8.73
CA ARG A 12 -29.82 61.56 -8.26
C ARG A 12 -28.88 60.78 -9.21
N SER A 13 -27.64 60.58 -8.76
CA SER A 13 -26.84 59.40 -9.04
C SER A 13 -26.77 58.48 -7.82
N GLN A 14 -26.97 57.18 -8.06
CA GLN A 14 -26.79 56.08 -7.13
C GLN A 14 -25.29 55.82 -6.88
N PRO A 15 -24.92 55.23 -5.73
CA PRO A 15 -23.83 54.27 -5.69
C PRO A 15 -24.42 52.88 -5.40
N SER A 16 -24.35 52.02 -6.41
CA SER A 16 -24.63 50.60 -6.31
C SER A 16 -23.43 49.83 -5.77
N SER A 17 -23.73 48.90 -4.86
CA SER A 17 -23.15 47.55 -4.71
C SER A 17 -21.65 47.47 -4.37
N SER A 18 -21.31 47.16 -3.12
CA SER A 18 -21.01 45.80 -2.61
C SER A 18 -19.64 45.29 -3.07
N GLY A 19 -18.74 44.75 -2.26
CA GLY A 19 -18.82 44.27 -0.90
C GLY A 19 -17.47 43.65 -0.55
N SER A 20 -17.06 43.82 0.69
CA SER A 20 -16.48 42.78 1.55
C SER A 20 -15.57 41.73 0.88
N SER A 21 -14.27 41.79 1.15
CA SER A 21 -13.66 40.84 2.09
C SER A 21 -12.15 41.06 2.10
N SER A 22 -11.64 41.44 3.26
CA SER A 22 -10.30 41.12 3.71
C SER A 22 -9.98 39.65 3.46
N LYS A 23 -8.77 39.34 2.95
CA LYS A 23 -7.90 38.26 3.43
C LYS A 23 -6.60 38.18 2.62
N LEU A 24 -5.50 38.26 3.37
CA LEU A 24 -4.22 37.56 3.17
C LEU A 24 -3.44 37.81 1.86
N LYS A 25 -2.61 38.86 1.90
CA LYS A 25 -1.27 38.79 1.34
C LYS A 25 -0.46 37.81 2.19
N ILE A 26 -0.26 36.58 1.73
CA ILE A 26 0.88 35.77 2.16
C ILE A 26 1.93 35.90 1.06
N LEU A 27 3.03 36.57 1.41
CA LEU A 27 4.29 36.53 0.70
C LEU A 27 4.81 35.08 0.78
N LEU A 28 4.90 34.38 -0.35
CA LEU A 28 5.65 33.13 -0.46
C LEU A 28 7.01 33.47 -1.08
N GLU A 29 7.91 34.00 -0.26
CA GLU A 29 9.34 33.81 -0.49
C GLU A 29 9.63 32.37 -0.04
N LEU A 30 9.81 31.44 -0.98
CA LEU A 30 10.30 30.10 -0.68
C LEU A 30 11.83 30.17 -0.57
N PRO A 31 12.43 29.97 0.61
CA PRO A 31 13.87 29.81 0.70
C PRO A 31 14.23 28.37 0.31
N SER A 32 15.29 28.26 -0.47
CA SER A 32 15.99 27.05 -0.90
C SER A 32 16.70 26.31 0.26
N SER A 33 15.94 25.97 1.32
CA SER A 33 16.30 25.00 2.39
C SER A 33 15.08 24.56 3.21
N SER A 34 13.97 24.21 2.55
CA SER A 34 12.62 24.12 3.16
C SER A 34 12.31 22.90 4.04
N PHE A 35 13.24 21.95 4.19
CA PHE A 35 13.00 20.70 4.93
C PHE A 35 13.89 20.53 6.17
N ALA A 36 13.28 20.43 7.36
CA ALA A 36 13.97 20.12 8.60
C ALA A 36 14.45 18.66 8.65
N ARG A 37 13.63 17.72 8.16
CA ARG A 37 13.97 16.28 8.08
C ARG A 37 13.41 15.68 6.78
N PRO A 38 14.06 15.92 5.64
CA PRO A 38 13.57 15.43 4.36
C PRO A 38 13.63 13.90 4.29
N VAL A 39 12.62 13.33 3.65
CA VAL A 39 12.57 11.94 3.20
C VAL A 39 12.41 11.94 1.68
N PHE A 40 13.16 11.07 1.01
CA PHE A 40 13.20 10.97 -0.45
C PHE A 40 12.55 9.66 -0.87
N PHE A 41 11.47 9.72 -1.64
CA PHE A 41 10.82 8.55 -2.22
C PHE A 41 11.09 8.48 -3.71
N HIS A 42 11.41 7.30 -4.22
CA HIS A 42 11.73 7.12 -5.63
C HIS A 42 10.56 6.44 -6.33
N LEU A 43 10.15 6.98 -7.47
CA LEU A 43 9.22 6.30 -8.35
C LEU A 43 10.02 5.41 -9.29
N VAL A 44 9.80 4.10 -9.18
CA VAL A 44 10.52 3.08 -9.95
C VAL A 44 9.54 2.31 -10.79
N LYS A 45 9.91 2.09 -12.05
CA LYS A 45 9.14 1.31 -13.02
C LYS A 45 9.91 0.05 -13.36
N SER A 46 9.20 -1.07 -13.59
CA SER A 46 9.84 -2.35 -13.95
C SER A 46 10.55 -2.28 -15.30
N THR A 47 10.09 -1.41 -16.19
CA THR A 47 10.71 -1.11 -17.47
C THR A 47 11.14 0.35 -17.50
N PRO A 48 12.32 0.68 -18.07
CA PRO A 48 12.72 2.06 -18.25
C PRO A 48 11.64 2.84 -19.00
N PRO A 49 11.23 4.02 -18.52
CA PRO A 49 10.19 4.79 -19.18
C PRO A 49 10.70 5.31 -20.53
N ALA A 50 9.88 5.16 -21.57
CA ALA A 50 10.21 5.68 -22.89
C ALA A 50 10.30 7.21 -22.90
N ASN A 51 9.53 7.89 -22.05
CA ASN A 51 9.56 9.33 -21.87
C ASN A 51 9.19 9.72 -20.43
N LEU A 52 10.20 9.83 -19.56
CA LEU A 52 10.03 10.16 -18.15
C LEU A 52 9.34 11.51 -17.92
N LEU A 53 9.59 12.49 -18.79
CA LEU A 53 8.98 13.81 -18.69
C LEU A 53 7.46 13.76 -18.95
N GLN A 54 7.03 12.92 -19.88
CA GLN A 54 5.60 12.72 -20.15
C GLN A 54 4.92 11.99 -18.99
N ASP A 55 5.57 10.98 -18.42
CA ASP A 55 5.07 10.27 -17.23
C ASP A 55 4.93 11.22 -16.04
N TYR A 56 5.95 12.05 -15.80
CA TYR A 56 5.95 13.10 -14.77
C TYR A 56 4.77 14.07 -14.95
N LYS A 57 4.57 14.60 -16.16
CA LYS A 57 3.42 15.47 -16.46
C LYS A 57 2.09 14.77 -16.21
N SER A 58 1.97 13.52 -16.61
CA SER A 58 0.72 12.75 -16.43
C SER A 58 0.39 12.53 -14.94
N ILE A 59 1.41 12.32 -14.11
CA ILE A 59 1.25 12.25 -12.65
C ILE A 59 0.76 13.59 -12.10
N LEU A 60 1.36 14.72 -12.53
CA LEU A 60 0.93 16.05 -12.10
C LEU A 60 -0.50 16.39 -12.53
N ASP A 61 -0.85 16.08 -13.79
CA ASP A 61 -2.20 16.30 -14.31
C ASP A 61 -3.24 15.53 -13.49
N TYR A 62 -2.90 14.30 -13.08
CA TYR A 62 -3.75 13.54 -12.18
C TYR A 62 -3.82 14.18 -10.79
N LEU A 63 -2.70 14.62 -10.21
CA LEU A 63 -2.69 15.30 -8.91
C LEU A 63 -3.53 16.60 -8.94
N ALA A 64 -3.56 17.30 -10.08
CA ALA A 64 -4.39 18.50 -10.26
C ALA A 64 -5.90 18.20 -10.25
N THR A 65 -6.31 16.94 -10.42
CA THR A 65 -7.74 16.57 -10.31
C THR A 65 -8.26 16.57 -8.87
N PHE A 66 -7.36 16.55 -7.88
CA PHE A 66 -7.73 16.77 -6.48
C PHE A 66 -7.89 18.28 -6.26
N GLY A 67 -9.13 18.75 -6.10
CA GLY A 67 -9.46 20.18 -6.03
C GLY A 67 -8.79 20.97 -4.90
N ASP A 68 -8.23 20.28 -3.91
CA ASP A 68 -7.61 20.86 -2.72
C ASP A 68 -6.07 20.71 -2.73
N ILE A 69 -5.43 20.63 -3.91
CA ILE A 69 -3.97 20.56 -4.01
C ILE A 69 -3.46 21.72 -4.87
N GLY A 70 -2.53 22.49 -4.34
CA GLY A 70 -1.82 23.53 -5.08
C GLY A 70 -0.55 22.98 -5.73
N LEU A 71 -0.44 23.08 -7.05
CA LEU A 71 0.77 22.70 -7.81
C LEU A 71 1.49 23.95 -8.30
N LEU A 72 2.66 24.23 -7.75
CA LEU A 72 3.51 25.36 -8.13
C LEU A 72 4.70 24.86 -8.95
N LYS A 73 4.60 24.99 -10.27
CA LYS A 73 5.63 24.55 -11.21
C LYS A 73 6.85 25.47 -11.13
N GLN A 74 8.00 24.92 -10.74
CA GLN A 74 9.28 25.65 -10.73
C GLN A 74 10.02 25.50 -12.07
N SER A 75 9.93 24.32 -12.69
CA SER A 75 10.45 24.03 -14.03
C SER A 75 9.65 22.92 -14.71
N ASP A 76 10.02 22.51 -15.93
CA ASP A 76 9.39 21.36 -16.60
C ASP A 76 9.55 20.03 -15.85
N SER A 77 10.53 19.95 -14.96
CA SER A 77 10.91 18.76 -14.21
C SER A 77 10.93 18.96 -12.69
N ASP A 78 10.31 20.03 -12.19
CA ASP A 78 10.27 20.35 -10.75
C ASP A 78 8.97 21.10 -10.40
N THR A 79 8.21 20.54 -9.46
CA THR A 79 6.93 21.06 -9.00
C THR A 79 6.84 20.94 -7.49
N THR A 80 6.51 22.06 -6.84
CA THR A 80 6.14 22.09 -5.44
C THR A 80 4.64 21.78 -5.29
N ILE A 81 4.33 20.87 -4.37
CA ILE A 81 2.97 20.46 -4.01
C ILE A 81 2.65 21.07 -2.64
N THR A 82 1.49 21.73 -2.56
CA THR A 82 1.00 22.44 -1.37
C THR A 82 -0.43 22.02 -1.06
N TYR A 83 -0.81 22.12 0.21
CA TYR A 83 -2.12 21.71 0.71
C TYR A 83 -2.78 22.88 1.46
N PRO A 84 -4.06 23.20 1.20
CA PRO A 84 -4.76 24.33 1.83
C PRO A 84 -4.77 24.27 3.36
N ASP A 85 -4.94 23.08 3.92
CA ASP A 85 -5.13 22.85 5.36
C ASP A 85 -3.91 22.23 6.05
N SER A 86 -2.75 22.21 5.39
CA SER A 86 -1.53 21.65 5.97
C SER A 86 -0.34 22.57 5.72
N PRO A 87 0.48 22.87 6.75
CA PRO A 87 1.71 23.63 6.58
C PRO A 87 2.79 22.83 5.84
N VAL A 88 2.52 21.55 5.54
CA VAL A 88 3.45 20.64 4.90
C VAL A 88 3.52 20.93 3.40
N VAL A 89 4.74 20.96 2.89
CA VAL A 89 5.06 21.15 1.47
C VAL A 89 5.82 19.93 1.00
N SER A 90 5.60 19.50 -0.23
CA SER A 90 6.46 18.49 -0.86
C SER A 90 6.93 18.93 -2.23
N HIS A 91 7.99 18.31 -2.72
CA HIS A 91 8.59 18.60 -4.02
C HIS A 91 8.65 17.32 -4.83
N LEU A 92 8.08 17.35 -6.03
CA LEU A 92 8.19 16.28 -7.01
C LEU A 92 9.12 16.76 -8.11
N SER A 93 10.16 16.00 -8.42
CA SER A 93 11.12 16.38 -9.46
C SER A 93 11.67 15.18 -10.22
N ILE A 94 12.23 15.42 -11.40
CA ILE A 94 13.06 14.45 -12.12
C ILE A 94 14.51 14.68 -11.73
N ALA A 95 15.17 13.63 -11.24
CA ALA A 95 16.56 13.65 -10.80
C ALA A 95 17.40 12.60 -11.53
N PRO A 96 18.72 12.82 -11.71
CA PRO A 96 19.61 11.84 -12.33
C PRO A 96 19.79 10.53 -11.53
N PRO A 97 20.04 9.39 -12.20
CA PRO A 97 19.81 9.14 -13.62
C PRO A 97 18.32 8.81 -13.82
N ASP A 98 17.58 9.75 -14.43
CA ASP A 98 16.20 9.59 -14.90
C ASP A 98 15.22 8.88 -13.95
N ARG A 99 14.99 9.48 -12.79
CA ARG A 99 13.97 9.03 -11.82
C ARG A 99 13.12 10.18 -11.34
N ILE A 100 11.84 9.90 -11.10
CA ILE A 100 10.97 10.85 -10.40
C ILE A 100 11.19 10.65 -8.88
N ILE A 101 11.47 11.73 -8.17
CA ILE A 101 11.68 11.75 -6.72
C ILE A 101 10.64 12.64 -6.08
N LEU A 102 9.99 12.13 -5.04
CA LEU A 102 9.24 12.94 -4.09
C LEU A 102 10.13 13.23 -2.89
N THR A 103 10.35 14.51 -2.61
CA THR A 103 11.00 14.98 -1.38
C THR A 103 9.93 15.60 -0.48
N CYS A 104 9.80 15.13 0.75
CA CYS A 104 8.84 15.65 1.71
C CYS A 104 9.37 15.62 3.14
N GLU A 105 8.70 16.32 4.05
CA GLU A 105 9.00 16.22 5.49
C GLU A 105 8.68 14.83 6.05
N LYS A 106 9.35 14.46 7.14
CA LYS A 106 9.06 13.24 7.92
C LYS A 106 7.66 13.19 8.55
N ILE A 107 6.86 14.25 8.44
CA ILE A 107 5.47 14.26 8.92
C ILE A 107 4.47 14.28 7.76
N ASP A 108 4.96 14.23 6.52
CA ASP A 108 4.15 14.34 5.31
C ASP A 108 3.66 12.99 4.78
N ASN A 109 2.73 12.39 5.51
CA ASN A 109 2.04 11.19 5.03
C ASN A 109 1.02 11.50 3.92
N THR A 110 0.62 12.76 3.74
CA THR A 110 -0.38 13.16 2.72
C THR A 110 0.19 13.02 1.32
N SER A 111 1.35 13.63 1.05
CA SER A 111 1.99 13.59 -0.27
C SER A 111 2.30 12.17 -0.73
N ILE A 112 2.81 11.34 0.17
CA ILE A 112 3.17 9.96 -0.15
C ILE A 112 1.93 9.12 -0.46
N ASN A 113 0.86 9.26 0.33
CA ASN A 113 -0.37 8.51 0.06
C ASN A 113 -1.01 8.92 -1.26
N LEU A 114 -1.01 10.22 -1.58
CA LEU A 114 -1.48 10.69 -2.87
C LEU A 114 -0.65 10.06 -3.99
N LEU A 115 0.67 10.20 -3.93
CA LEU A 115 1.56 9.70 -4.97
C LEU A 115 1.45 8.18 -5.15
N ARG A 116 1.31 7.44 -4.05
CA ARG A 116 1.09 5.98 -4.06
C ARG A 116 -0.22 5.58 -4.73
N ASN A 117 -1.26 6.41 -4.68
CA ASN A 117 -2.52 6.15 -5.38
C ASN A 117 -2.41 6.43 -6.90
N VAL A 118 -1.52 7.34 -7.31
CA VAL A 118 -1.35 7.74 -8.72
C VAL A 118 -0.33 6.87 -9.43
N ALA A 119 0.81 6.60 -8.80
CA ALA A 119 1.97 5.94 -9.41
C ALA A 119 1.63 4.62 -10.13
N PRO A 120 0.78 3.71 -9.57
CA PRO A 120 0.44 2.46 -10.24
C PRO A 120 -0.28 2.65 -11.59
N ARG A 121 -1.02 3.75 -11.78
CA ARG A 121 -1.70 4.05 -13.07
C ARG A 121 -0.74 4.37 -14.20
N HIS A 122 0.51 4.70 -13.85
CA HIS A 122 1.61 4.96 -14.76
C HIS A 122 2.68 3.85 -14.69
N GLU A 123 2.33 2.70 -14.09
CA GLU A 123 3.19 1.53 -13.91
C GLU A 123 4.38 1.77 -12.97
N PHE A 124 4.35 2.85 -12.18
CA PHE A 124 5.35 3.13 -11.15
C PHE A 124 4.96 2.50 -9.81
N ARG A 125 5.98 2.14 -9.04
CA ARG A 125 5.89 1.83 -7.62
C ARG A 125 6.72 2.84 -6.84
N VAL A 126 6.27 3.15 -5.63
CA VAL A 126 6.96 4.10 -4.74
C VAL A 126 7.92 3.32 -3.86
N TYR A 127 9.22 3.59 -3.99
CA TYR A 127 10.28 3.00 -3.18
C TYR A 127 10.68 3.95 -2.04
N ASN A 128 10.70 3.43 -0.82
CA ASN A 128 11.17 4.10 0.37
C ASN A 128 12.60 3.62 0.71
N PRO A 129 13.63 4.45 0.47
CA PRO A 129 15.02 4.10 0.77
C PRO A 129 15.32 4.05 2.28
N VAL A 130 14.50 4.66 3.14
CA VAL A 130 14.67 4.58 4.60
C VAL A 130 14.39 3.17 5.10
N LEU A 131 13.34 2.52 4.58
CA LEU A 131 13.03 1.11 4.89
C LEU A 131 13.74 0.13 3.95
N GLY A 132 14.22 0.59 2.80
CA GLY A 132 14.79 -0.27 1.78
C GLY A 132 13.73 -1.09 1.03
N CYS A 133 12.46 -0.61 0.98
CA CYS A 133 11.37 -1.37 0.39
C CYS A 133 10.42 -0.51 -0.47
N PHE A 134 9.67 -1.18 -1.34
CA PHE A 134 8.52 -0.58 -1.98
C PHE A 134 7.40 -0.39 -0.95
N LEU A 135 6.62 0.67 -1.09
CA LEU A 135 5.40 0.83 -0.33
C LEU A 135 4.34 -0.13 -0.89
N VAL A 136 3.59 -0.79 0.00
CA VAL A 136 2.47 -1.66 -0.42
C VAL A 136 1.42 -0.87 -1.19
N ASN A 137 0.75 -1.53 -2.13
CA ASN A 137 -0.28 -0.89 -2.96
C ASN A 137 -1.59 -0.61 -2.20
N GLU A 138 -1.76 -1.14 -0.99
CA GLU A 138 -2.94 -0.89 -0.15
C GLU A 138 -2.97 0.56 0.36
N PRO A 139 -3.94 1.39 -0.08
CA PRO A 139 -3.99 2.81 0.25
C PRO A 139 -4.19 3.10 1.74
N ASN A 140 -4.76 2.15 2.49
CA ASN A 140 -4.99 2.33 3.93
C ASN A 140 -3.81 1.90 4.79
N LEU A 141 -2.81 1.18 4.24
CA LEU A 141 -1.63 0.83 5.00
C LEU A 141 -0.63 1.97 4.94
N LEU A 142 -0.50 2.71 6.03
CA LEU A 142 0.38 3.86 6.16
C LEU A 142 1.83 3.42 6.41
N ASP A 143 2.76 4.11 5.79
CA ASP A 143 4.19 4.02 6.08
C ASP A 143 4.53 4.89 7.29
N LEU A 144 5.16 4.30 8.32
CA LEU A 144 5.47 5.02 9.56
C LEU A 144 6.78 5.80 9.48
N THR A 145 7.50 5.80 8.35
CA THR A 145 8.64 6.70 8.19
C THR A 145 8.22 8.16 8.10
N THR A 146 6.97 8.44 7.69
CA THR A 146 6.42 9.79 7.53
C THR A 146 5.28 10.13 8.47
N ILE A 147 5.17 9.36 9.56
CA ILE A 147 4.22 9.60 10.64
C ILE A 147 4.96 9.62 11.96
N GLU A 148 4.65 10.61 12.80
CA GLU A 148 5.12 10.61 14.17
C GLU A 148 4.36 9.55 14.99
N VAL A 149 5.05 8.46 15.32
CA VAL A 149 4.52 7.45 16.25
C VAL A 149 4.56 7.99 17.67
N GLU A 150 3.41 7.94 18.35
CA GLU A 150 3.25 8.40 19.74
C GLU A 150 4.33 7.80 20.67
N PRO A 151 4.88 8.58 21.61
CA PRO A 151 5.93 8.10 22.52
C PRO A 151 5.57 6.83 23.29
N MET A 152 4.32 6.71 23.76
CA MET A 152 3.86 5.52 24.49
C MET A 152 3.85 4.27 23.60
N LEU A 153 3.30 4.39 22.39
CA LEU A 153 3.34 3.31 21.39
C LEU A 153 4.78 2.87 21.11
N ARG A 154 5.67 3.83 20.84
CA ARG A 154 7.09 3.54 20.60
C ARG A 154 7.74 2.80 21.77
N ALA A 155 7.43 3.17 23.01
CA ALA A 155 7.94 2.51 24.19
C ALA A 155 7.45 1.05 24.30
N VAL A 156 6.17 0.80 24.00
CA VAL A 156 5.62 -0.56 23.94
C VAL A 156 6.36 -1.41 22.89
N PHE A 157 6.48 -0.93 21.65
CA PHE A 157 7.20 -1.65 20.58
C PHE A 157 8.65 -1.97 20.98
N SER A 158 9.37 -0.98 21.50
CA SER A 158 10.77 -1.13 21.93
C SER A 158 10.94 -2.21 22.99
N ILE A 159 10.06 -2.25 24.00
CA ILE A 159 10.10 -3.29 25.05
C ILE A 159 9.84 -4.68 24.48
N GLN A 160 8.99 -4.80 23.46
CA GLN A 160 8.74 -6.06 22.78
C GLN A 160 9.85 -6.44 21.77
N GLY A 161 10.87 -5.60 21.58
CA GLY A 161 11.96 -5.86 20.61
C GLY A 161 11.54 -5.64 19.16
N LEU A 162 10.54 -4.79 18.93
CA LEU A 162 9.94 -4.52 17.64
C LEU A 162 10.14 -3.06 17.22
N GLU A 163 10.25 -2.84 15.92
CA GLU A 163 10.23 -1.52 15.29
C GLU A 163 8.97 -1.40 14.41
N PRO A 164 8.05 -0.47 14.70
CA PRO A 164 6.84 -0.33 13.91
C PRO A 164 7.17 0.21 12.51
N LEU A 165 6.72 -0.49 11.47
CA LEU A 165 6.97 -0.17 10.07
C LEU A 165 5.73 0.43 9.39
N PHE A 166 4.60 -0.24 9.58
CA PHE A 166 3.34 0.10 8.90
C PHE A 166 2.16 0.07 9.85
N ASN A 167 1.15 0.90 9.56
CA ASN A 167 -0.10 0.96 10.32
C ASN A 167 -1.31 1.08 9.39
N TYR A 168 -2.37 0.31 9.64
CA TYR A 168 -3.64 0.59 8.96
C TYR A 168 -4.27 1.86 9.53
N ARG A 169 -4.57 2.80 8.63
CA ARG A 169 -5.19 4.09 8.92
C ARG A 169 -6.37 3.94 9.88
N ASN A 170 -6.38 4.77 10.92
CA ASN A 170 -7.42 4.81 11.96
C ASN A 170 -7.64 3.47 12.68
N SER A 171 -6.59 2.65 12.84
CA SER A 171 -6.67 1.38 13.54
C SER A 171 -5.40 1.07 14.36
N LEU A 172 -5.50 0.10 15.26
CA LEU A 172 -4.37 -0.47 15.99
C LEU A 172 -3.76 -1.71 15.31
N VAL A 173 -3.99 -1.89 14.01
CA VAL A 173 -3.36 -2.96 13.24
C VAL A 173 -2.00 -2.47 12.74
N TYR A 174 -0.94 -3.00 13.34
CA TYR A 174 0.45 -2.64 13.04
C TYR A 174 1.23 -3.84 12.50
N TYR A 175 2.12 -3.55 11.55
CA TYR A 175 3.20 -4.44 11.17
C TYR A 175 4.52 -3.86 11.65
N ALA A 176 5.34 -4.71 12.26
CA ALA A 176 6.59 -4.29 12.87
C ALA A 176 7.71 -5.25 12.50
N ARG A 177 8.93 -4.73 12.38
CA ARG A 177 10.14 -5.52 12.21
C ARG A 177 10.63 -6.01 13.56
N GLU A 178 10.92 -7.29 13.67
CA GLU A 178 11.68 -7.83 14.79
C GLU A 178 13.17 -7.52 14.63
N LEU A 179 13.74 -6.76 15.57
CA LEU A 179 15.11 -6.25 15.45
C LEU A 179 16.18 -7.36 15.43
N ALA A 180 15.88 -8.53 16.00
CA ALA A 180 16.83 -9.64 16.11
C ALA A 180 16.91 -10.50 14.84
N SER A 181 15.84 -10.56 14.05
CA SER A 181 15.70 -11.51 12.92
C SER A 181 15.32 -10.87 11.59
N ASP A 182 15.03 -9.56 11.58
CA ASP A 182 14.51 -8.79 10.44
C ASP A 182 13.12 -9.27 9.93
N ARG A 183 12.50 -10.24 10.63
CA ARG A 183 11.15 -10.73 10.29
C ARG A 183 10.12 -9.64 10.47
N VAL A 184 9.10 -9.66 9.61
CA VAL A 184 7.95 -8.77 9.75
C VAL A 184 6.84 -9.49 10.50
N HIS A 185 6.35 -8.85 11.55
CA HIS A 185 5.37 -9.38 12.48
C HIS A 185 4.08 -8.56 12.42
N LEU A 186 2.94 -9.23 12.52
CA LEU A 186 1.65 -8.62 12.80
C LEU A 186 1.47 -8.51 14.32
N VAL A 187 1.14 -7.31 14.80
CA VAL A 187 0.95 -7.05 16.23
C VAL A 187 -0.48 -7.35 16.67
N ASN A 188 -0.60 -7.94 17.87
CA ASN A 188 -1.89 -8.14 18.52
C ASN A 188 -2.45 -6.79 18.98
N ARG A 189 -3.38 -6.24 18.20
CA ARG A 189 -4.00 -4.94 18.45
C ARG A 189 -4.61 -4.80 19.85
N HIS A 190 -5.17 -5.88 20.40
CA HIS A 190 -5.85 -5.86 21.70
C HIS A 190 -4.85 -5.79 22.85
N LEU A 191 -3.72 -6.50 22.73
CA LEU A 191 -2.62 -6.37 23.69
C LEU A 191 -1.92 -5.02 23.55
N LEU A 192 -1.75 -4.50 22.34
CA LEU A 192 -1.21 -3.16 22.11
C LEU A 192 -2.08 -2.11 22.82
N GLU A 193 -3.40 -2.14 22.58
CA GLU A 193 -4.37 -1.25 23.22
C GLU A 193 -4.30 -1.33 24.76
N TYR A 194 -4.26 -2.54 25.31
CA TYR A 194 -4.15 -2.73 26.76
C TYR A 194 -2.84 -2.13 27.31
N LEU A 195 -1.72 -2.36 26.64
CA LEU A 195 -0.41 -1.89 27.10
C LEU A 195 -0.24 -0.38 26.97
N THR A 196 -0.84 0.27 25.99
CA THR A 196 -0.76 1.73 25.82
C THR A 196 -1.57 2.49 26.85
N HIS A 197 -2.67 1.92 27.36
CA HIS A 197 -3.55 2.57 28.33
C HIS A 197 -3.29 2.15 29.79
N ARG A 198 -2.48 1.11 30.02
CA ARG A 198 -2.16 0.64 31.36
C ARG A 198 -1.33 1.67 32.13
N GLN A 199 -1.72 1.95 33.36
CA GLN A 199 -0.87 2.63 34.34
C GLN A 199 0.08 1.61 34.96
N GLY A 200 1.38 1.75 34.71
CA GLY A 200 2.40 0.90 35.32
C GLY A 200 3.63 0.67 34.44
N LYS A 201 4.57 -0.12 34.95
CA LYS A 201 5.77 -0.48 34.21
C LYS A 201 5.41 -1.40 33.04
N LEU A 202 5.80 -1.00 31.84
CA LEU A 202 5.71 -1.82 30.64
C LEU A 202 6.60 -3.06 30.76
N THR A 203 6.11 -4.20 30.30
CA THR A 203 6.79 -5.50 30.36
C THR A 203 6.63 -6.24 29.05
N LYS A 204 7.59 -7.13 28.71
CA LYS A 204 7.41 -8.10 27.63
C LYS A 204 6.20 -8.98 27.90
N VAL A 205 5.38 -9.23 26.88
CA VAL A 205 4.22 -10.12 26.99
C VAL A 205 4.29 -11.21 25.90
N PRO A 206 3.95 -12.46 26.23
CA PRO A 206 3.90 -13.51 25.23
C PRO A 206 2.80 -13.23 24.21
N ASN A 207 2.96 -13.76 22.99
CA ASN A 207 1.99 -13.63 21.90
C ASN A 207 1.62 -12.17 21.56
N PHE A 208 2.52 -11.21 21.83
CA PHE A 208 2.33 -9.81 21.45
C PHE A 208 2.28 -9.62 19.93
N SER A 209 3.00 -10.48 19.20
CA SER A 209 3.10 -10.43 17.75
C SER A 209 3.27 -11.83 17.17
N VAL A 210 2.99 -11.99 15.88
CA VAL A 210 3.18 -13.22 15.12
C VAL A 210 3.92 -12.90 13.82
N ALA A 211 4.95 -13.69 13.48
CA ALA A 211 5.68 -13.51 12.24
C ALA A 211 4.76 -13.79 11.03
N VAL A 212 4.74 -12.88 10.06
CA VAL A 212 3.93 -12.98 8.83
C VAL A 212 4.79 -12.97 7.56
N ALA A 213 6.06 -12.58 7.66
CA ALA A 213 7.01 -12.64 6.56
C ALA A 213 8.45 -12.75 7.08
N ALA A 214 9.33 -13.36 6.28
CA ALA A 214 10.74 -13.56 6.62
C ALA A 214 11.55 -12.25 6.64
N ASP A 215 11.20 -11.30 5.77
CA ASP A 215 11.81 -9.97 5.68
C ASP A 215 10.84 -8.99 4.99
N LEU A 216 11.27 -7.74 4.78
CA LEU A 216 10.49 -6.71 4.08
C LEU A 216 10.16 -7.09 2.63
N SER A 217 11.08 -7.72 1.89
CA SER A 217 10.83 -8.12 0.49
C SER A 217 9.69 -9.13 0.40
N HIS A 218 9.67 -10.13 1.30
CA HIS A 218 8.59 -11.10 1.42
C HIS A 218 7.29 -10.40 1.83
N PHE A 219 7.36 -9.51 2.82
CA PHE A 219 6.19 -8.80 3.33
C PHE A 219 5.47 -8.05 2.21
N ILE A 220 6.19 -7.22 1.46
CA ILE A 220 5.60 -6.42 0.38
C ILE A 220 4.99 -7.33 -0.70
N ALA A 221 5.72 -8.35 -1.16
CA ALA A 221 5.25 -9.24 -2.21
C ALA A 221 4.00 -10.04 -1.79
N LEU A 222 3.98 -10.56 -0.56
CA LEU A 222 2.84 -11.32 -0.01
C LEU A 222 1.64 -10.42 0.26
N PHE A 223 1.87 -9.22 0.80
CA PHE A 223 0.82 -8.27 1.12
C PHE A 223 0.11 -7.77 -0.13
N ASP A 224 0.85 -7.38 -1.17
CA ASP A 224 0.30 -6.91 -2.45
C ASP A 224 -0.56 -8.00 -3.14
N ARG A 225 -0.35 -9.28 -2.81
CA ARG A 225 -1.17 -10.41 -3.29
C ARG A 225 -2.35 -10.76 -2.37
N GLY A 226 -2.50 -10.06 -1.24
CA GLY A 226 -3.54 -10.30 -0.23
C GLY A 226 -3.35 -11.63 0.50
N LEU A 227 -2.10 -12.04 0.74
CA LEU A 227 -1.75 -13.31 1.40
C LEU A 227 -1.46 -13.13 2.89
N ILE A 228 -1.28 -11.89 3.33
CA ILE A 228 -1.11 -11.54 4.74
C ILE A 228 -2.46 -11.06 5.29
N SER A 229 -2.92 -11.71 6.36
CA SER A 229 -4.14 -11.29 7.04
C SER A 229 -3.89 -10.11 7.95
N THR A 230 -4.89 -9.24 8.07
CA THR A 230 -4.92 -8.15 9.06
C THR A 230 -5.44 -8.60 10.42
N ASN A 231 -5.95 -9.83 10.53
CA ASN A 231 -6.46 -10.40 11.77
C ASN A 231 -5.38 -11.22 12.46
N PHE A 232 -4.91 -10.73 13.61
CA PHE A 232 -3.90 -11.39 14.43
C PHE A 232 -4.22 -12.85 14.71
N TYR A 233 -5.44 -13.14 15.17
CA TYR A 233 -5.80 -14.50 15.57
C TYR A 233 -5.89 -15.46 14.40
N HIS A 234 -6.22 -14.97 13.22
CA HIS A 234 -6.18 -15.76 11.99
C HIS A 234 -4.74 -16.13 11.61
N SER A 235 -3.79 -15.19 11.70
CA SER A 235 -2.36 -15.48 11.47
C SER A 235 -1.74 -16.34 12.57
N TRP A 236 -2.20 -16.19 13.81
CA TRP A 236 -1.72 -16.97 14.96
C TRP A 236 -2.26 -18.41 14.97
N SER A 237 -3.52 -18.61 14.58
CA SER A 237 -4.12 -19.94 14.50
C SER A 237 -3.77 -20.70 13.22
N LYS A 238 -3.38 -19.99 12.16
CA LYS A 238 -3.01 -20.61 10.90
C LYS A 238 -1.63 -21.26 11.01
N THR A 239 -1.64 -22.58 11.05
CA THR A 239 -0.50 -23.40 10.63
C THR A 239 -0.31 -23.44 9.12
N ASP A 240 -1.35 -23.04 8.37
CA ASP A 240 -1.43 -23.34 6.95
C ASP A 240 -1.21 -22.07 6.12
N GLN A 241 -0.29 -22.16 5.16
CA GLN A 241 0.12 -21.11 4.23
C GLN A 241 -0.96 -20.79 3.17
N ILE A 242 -2.22 -21.18 3.40
CA ILE A 242 -3.31 -21.12 2.43
C ILE A 242 -4.29 -19.99 2.79
N THR A 243 -4.46 -19.07 1.85
CA THR A 243 -5.55 -18.07 1.87
C THR A 243 -6.69 -18.58 1.01
N ASN A 244 -7.83 -18.88 1.65
CA ASN A 244 -8.98 -19.44 0.99
C ASN A 244 -10.11 -18.42 0.85
N LEU A 245 -10.42 -18.02 -0.37
CA LEU A 245 -11.50 -17.07 -0.67
C LEU A 245 -12.74 -17.74 -1.27
N SER A 246 -12.68 -19.04 -1.57
CA SER A 246 -13.75 -19.78 -2.25
C SER A 246 -14.90 -20.21 -1.33
N GLY A 247 -14.66 -20.25 -0.01
CA GLY A 247 -15.60 -20.84 0.96
C GLY A 247 -15.57 -22.38 1.02
N PHE A 248 -14.84 -23.07 0.15
CA PHE A 248 -14.63 -24.52 0.28
C PHE A 248 -13.92 -24.86 1.60
N ASN A 249 -14.21 -26.01 2.18
CA ASN A 249 -13.41 -26.50 3.30
C ASN A 249 -12.00 -26.89 2.81
N SER A 250 -11.00 -26.05 3.11
CA SER A 250 -9.63 -26.25 2.65
C SER A 250 -8.92 -27.44 3.31
N HIS A 251 -9.39 -27.87 4.48
CA HIS A 251 -8.81 -28.98 5.23
C HIS A 251 -9.40 -30.34 4.81
N ARG A 252 -10.62 -30.35 4.28
CA ARG A 252 -11.29 -31.56 3.84
C ARG A 252 -12.35 -31.23 2.79
N VAL A 253 -12.06 -31.51 1.53
CA VAL A 253 -13.04 -31.27 0.46
C VAL A 253 -14.22 -32.23 0.54
N GLU A 254 -15.43 -31.70 0.41
CA GLU A 254 -16.66 -32.48 0.55
C GLU A 254 -17.10 -33.16 -0.74
N THR A 255 -16.56 -32.72 -1.88
CA THR A 255 -16.82 -33.26 -3.22
C THR A 255 -15.51 -33.36 -3.99
N ASN A 256 -15.53 -34.12 -5.07
CA ASN A 256 -14.42 -34.13 -6.03
C ASN A 256 -14.32 -32.76 -6.70
N LEU A 257 -13.10 -32.28 -6.91
CA LEU A 257 -12.87 -31.02 -7.63
C LEU A 257 -11.57 -31.07 -8.42
N PHE A 258 -11.41 -30.18 -9.40
CA PHE A 258 -10.16 -30.05 -10.15
C PHE A 258 -9.39 -28.81 -9.73
N ILE A 259 -8.10 -28.97 -9.45
CA ILE A 259 -7.17 -27.86 -9.24
C ILE A 259 -6.36 -27.64 -10.52
N THR A 260 -6.30 -26.38 -10.96
CA THR A 260 -5.34 -25.90 -11.96
C THR A 260 -4.33 -25.00 -11.24
N PRO A 261 -3.09 -25.45 -11.04
CA PRO A 261 -2.09 -24.66 -10.34
C PRO A 261 -1.58 -23.53 -11.26
N VAL A 262 -1.38 -22.35 -10.68
CA VAL A 262 -0.71 -21.21 -11.31
C VAL A 262 0.46 -20.81 -10.43
N PHE A 263 1.68 -20.95 -10.95
CA PHE A 263 2.89 -20.76 -10.16
C PHE A 263 3.41 -19.33 -10.25
N PHE A 264 3.84 -18.82 -9.11
CA PHE A 264 4.46 -17.52 -8.97
C PHE A 264 5.76 -17.64 -8.18
N GLU A 265 6.83 -17.04 -8.67
CA GLU A 265 8.13 -17.00 -8.01
C GLU A 265 8.41 -15.62 -7.43
N LEU A 266 8.99 -15.60 -6.23
CA LEU A 266 9.41 -14.37 -5.58
C LEU A 266 10.56 -13.73 -6.35
N ASP A 267 10.34 -12.54 -6.87
CA ASP A 267 11.38 -11.65 -7.35
C ASP A 267 11.77 -10.72 -6.21
N LYS A 268 12.74 -11.17 -5.41
CA LYS A 268 13.15 -10.50 -4.16
C LYS A 268 13.66 -9.06 -4.38
N PRO A 269 14.50 -8.77 -5.39
CA PRO A 269 14.92 -7.39 -5.67
C PRO A 269 13.76 -6.46 -6.01
N ASN A 270 12.78 -6.94 -6.78
CA ASN A 270 11.61 -6.13 -7.12
C ASN A 270 10.46 -6.29 -6.13
N GLN A 271 10.60 -7.08 -5.06
CA GLN A 271 9.59 -7.28 -4.01
C GLN A 271 8.19 -7.54 -4.59
N THR A 272 8.13 -8.48 -5.52
CA THR A 272 6.92 -8.87 -6.24
C THR A 272 6.97 -10.34 -6.61
N PHE A 273 5.87 -10.85 -7.16
CA PHE A 273 5.76 -12.20 -7.66
C PHE A 273 5.61 -12.19 -9.18
N ARG A 274 6.48 -12.93 -9.88
CA ARG A 274 6.40 -13.15 -11.32
C ARG A 274 5.75 -14.49 -11.61
N GLN A 275 4.85 -14.54 -12.58
CA GLN A 275 4.27 -15.81 -12.99
C GLN A 275 5.35 -16.67 -13.65
N ARG A 276 5.48 -17.92 -13.20
CA ARG A 276 6.35 -18.91 -13.80
C ARG A 276 5.55 -19.69 -14.82
N GLU A 277 5.99 -19.67 -16.07
CA GLU A 277 5.48 -20.60 -17.07
C GLU A 277 6.11 -21.97 -16.83
N LEU A 278 5.28 -22.98 -16.55
CA LEU A 278 5.73 -24.36 -16.61
C LEU A 278 5.56 -24.90 -18.03
N PRO A 279 6.46 -25.79 -18.50
CA PRO A 279 6.26 -26.51 -19.75
C PRO A 279 4.88 -27.18 -19.74
N GLN A 280 4.16 -27.06 -20.86
CA GLN A 280 2.78 -27.50 -21.05
C GLN A 280 2.54 -28.91 -20.48
N ALA A 281 2.05 -28.96 -19.26
CA ALA A 281 1.43 -30.15 -18.71
C ALA A 281 0.00 -29.77 -18.37
N PRO A 282 -1.00 -30.56 -18.82
CA PRO A 282 -2.37 -30.35 -18.42
C PRO A 282 -2.51 -30.83 -16.97
N PHE A 283 -1.96 -30.09 -16.01
CA PHE A 283 -2.14 -30.38 -14.60
C PHE A 283 -3.56 -29.95 -14.20
N LYS A 284 -4.53 -30.78 -14.60
CA LYS A 284 -5.80 -30.88 -13.92
C LYS A 284 -5.60 -31.94 -12.84
N THR A 285 -5.28 -31.51 -11.64
CA THR A 285 -5.18 -32.44 -10.52
C THR A 285 -6.58 -32.66 -9.97
N ALA A 286 -7.11 -33.87 -10.16
CA ALA A 286 -8.33 -34.28 -9.49
C ALA A 286 -8.04 -34.37 -7.99
N LEU A 287 -8.79 -33.63 -7.19
CA LEU A 287 -8.77 -33.70 -5.75
C LEU A 287 -9.96 -34.54 -5.30
N SER A 288 -9.68 -35.72 -4.77
CA SER A 288 -10.71 -36.63 -4.28
C SER A 288 -11.34 -36.11 -3.00
N GLN A 289 -12.64 -36.37 -2.85
CA GLN A 289 -13.39 -36.15 -1.62
C GLN A 289 -12.59 -36.64 -0.38
N GLY A 290 -12.54 -35.81 0.67
CA GLY A 290 -11.82 -36.09 1.91
C GLY A 290 -10.37 -35.57 1.95
N SER A 291 -9.80 -35.15 0.82
CA SER A 291 -8.43 -34.61 0.75
C SER A 291 -8.34 -33.16 1.22
N SER A 292 -7.17 -32.72 1.66
CA SER A 292 -6.89 -31.29 1.96
C SER A 292 -6.24 -30.60 0.77
N PHE A 293 -6.42 -29.28 0.66
CA PHE A 293 -5.73 -28.49 -0.37
C PHE A 293 -4.22 -28.48 -0.16
N ASP A 294 -3.74 -28.45 1.09
CA ASP A 294 -2.31 -28.49 1.40
C ASP A 294 -1.66 -29.78 0.85
N HIS A 295 -2.30 -30.93 1.07
CA HIS A 295 -1.80 -32.20 0.55
C HIS A 295 -1.79 -32.21 -0.99
N ALA A 296 -2.83 -31.66 -1.62
CA ALA A 296 -2.92 -31.54 -3.08
C ALA A 296 -1.80 -30.68 -3.66
N ILE A 297 -1.59 -29.50 -3.07
CA ILE A 297 -0.55 -28.54 -3.49
C ILE A 297 0.83 -29.17 -3.35
N LYS A 298 1.12 -29.80 -2.20
CA LYS A 298 2.41 -30.48 -1.96
C LYS A 298 2.66 -31.61 -2.97
N SER A 299 1.62 -32.38 -3.30
CA SER A 299 1.72 -33.45 -4.31
C SER A 299 2.01 -32.90 -5.70
N ILE A 300 1.34 -31.80 -6.08
CA ILE A 300 1.60 -31.08 -7.34
C ILE A 300 3.04 -30.58 -7.37
N LEU A 301 3.51 -29.93 -6.30
CA LEU A 301 4.87 -29.40 -6.22
C LEU A 301 5.92 -30.51 -6.31
N ALA A 302 5.69 -31.64 -5.64
CA ALA A 302 6.63 -32.75 -5.65
C ALA A 302 6.77 -33.33 -7.07
N ALA A 303 5.65 -33.47 -7.79
CA ALA A 303 5.64 -33.98 -9.15
C ALA A 303 6.18 -32.98 -10.18
N SER A 304 5.91 -31.68 -10.02
CA SER A 304 6.27 -30.65 -11.01
C SER A 304 7.67 -30.06 -10.79
N LEU A 305 8.10 -29.94 -9.54
CA LEU A 305 9.28 -29.17 -9.15
C LEU A 305 10.22 -29.91 -8.19
N GLY A 306 9.87 -31.13 -7.75
CA GLY A 306 10.70 -31.91 -6.83
C GLY A 306 10.79 -31.34 -5.41
N THR A 307 9.88 -30.45 -5.04
CA THR A 307 9.79 -29.83 -3.70
C THR A 307 8.38 -29.97 -3.16
N THR A 308 8.21 -29.88 -1.84
CA THR A 308 6.89 -29.75 -1.20
C THR A 308 6.68 -28.37 -0.60
N ASP A 309 7.70 -27.52 -0.65
CA ASP A 309 7.72 -26.25 0.05
C ASP A 309 7.15 -25.14 -0.83
N TYR A 310 6.35 -24.28 -0.22
CA TYR A 310 5.81 -23.08 -0.84
C TYR A 310 5.72 -21.97 0.20
N LEU A 311 5.68 -20.71 -0.23
CA LEU A 311 5.53 -19.55 0.66
C LEU A 311 4.08 -19.37 1.07
N ALA A 312 3.19 -19.45 0.09
CA ALA A 312 1.75 -19.27 0.26
C ALA A 312 0.97 -19.88 -0.90
N ALA A 313 -0.31 -20.14 -0.68
CA ALA A 313 -1.26 -20.46 -1.74
C ALA A 313 -2.53 -19.64 -1.59
N LYS A 314 -3.17 -19.30 -2.71
CA LYS A 314 -4.43 -18.56 -2.77
C LYS A 314 -5.45 -19.34 -3.56
N ILE A 315 -6.53 -19.74 -2.89
CA ILE A 315 -7.70 -20.33 -3.52
C ILE A 315 -8.64 -19.15 -3.87
N PRO A 316 -9.00 -18.98 -5.15
CA PRO A 316 -9.76 -17.81 -5.61
C PRO A 316 -11.21 -17.87 -5.11
N THR A 317 -11.89 -16.72 -5.17
CA THR A 317 -13.34 -16.66 -4.94
C THR A 317 -14.11 -17.34 -6.08
N ASP A 318 -13.63 -17.17 -7.31
CA ASP A 318 -14.31 -17.65 -8.51
C ASP A 318 -14.12 -19.16 -8.68
N ILE A 319 -15.25 -19.84 -8.87
CA ILE A 319 -15.32 -21.29 -9.08
C ILE A 319 -15.96 -21.51 -10.45
N THR A 320 -15.28 -22.26 -11.30
CA THR A 320 -15.83 -22.68 -12.59
C THR A 320 -16.34 -24.11 -12.48
N PHE A 321 -17.32 -24.49 -13.30
CA PHE A 321 -17.83 -25.85 -13.35
C PHE A 321 -17.59 -26.41 -14.74
N VAL A 322 -17.22 -27.68 -14.82
CA VAL A 322 -17.03 -28.41 -16.07
C VAL A 322 -17.80 -29.72 -16.00
N PRO A 323 -18.44 -30.16 -17.10
CA PRO A 323 -19.06 -31.48 -17.15
C PRO A 323 -17.95 -32.53 -17.07
N ASP A 324 -18.05 -33.45 -16.13
CA ASP A 324 -17.27 -34.68 -16.17
C ASP A 324 -17.98 -35.71 -17.07
N SER A 325 -17.27 -36.79 -17.36
CA SER A 325 -17.59 -37.93 -18.24
C SER A 325 -18.93 -38.65 -18.01
N GLY A 326 -19.83 -38.10 -17.19
CA GLY A 326 -21.21 -38.55 -16.96
C GLY A 326 -22.25 -37.42 -16.82
N ALA A 327 -21.98 -36.20 -17.30
CA ALA A 327 -22.84 -35.00 -17.19
C ALA A 327 -22.98 -34.40 -15.77
N GLU A 328 -22.22 -34.90 -14.79
CA GLU A 328 -22.11 -34.28 -13.48
C GLU A 328 -21.19 -33.05 -13.55
N LEU A 329 -21.63 -31.92 -12.97
CA LEU A 329 -20.85 -30.69 -12.93
C LEU A 329 -19.84 -30.75 -11.79
N VAL A 330 -18.55 -30.76 -12.12
CA VAL A 330 -17.46 -30.81 -11.14
C VAL A 330 -16.83 -29.42 -10.98
N PRO A 331 -16.63 -28.93 -9.74
CA PRO A 331 -15.95 -27.67 -9.49
C PRO A 331 -14.50 -27.67 -9.99
N ARG A 332 -14.04 -26.54 -10.52
CA ARG A 332 -12.66 -26.30 -10.95
C ARG A 332 -12.15 -24.97 -10.42
N LEU A 333 -10.98 -25.04 -9.79
CA LEU A 333 -10.33 -23.94 -9.08
C LEU A 333 -8.94 -23.67 -9.68
N SER A 334 -8.67 -22.41 -10.00
CA SER A 334 -7.32 -21.95 -10.38
C SER A 334 -6.57 -21.51 -9.13
N VAL A 335 -5.76 -22.39 -8.56
CA VAL A 335 -5.05 -22.12 -7.29
C VAL A 335 -3.72 -21.45 -7.60
N SER A 336 -3.52 -20.25 -7.07
CA SER A 336 -2.22 -19.56 -7.16
C SER A 336 -1.28 -20.10 -6.10
N ILE A 337 -0.09 -20.55 -6.50
CA ILE A 337 0.94 -21.11 -5.61
C ILE A 337 2.17 -20.20 -5.69
N PHE A 338 2.60 -19.68 -4.55
CA PHE A 338 3.68 -18.72 -4.42
C PHE A 338 4.90 -19.41 -3.84
N LEU A 339 6.03 -19.30 -4.51
CA LEU A 339 7.25 -20.04 -4.25
C LEU A 339 8.39 -19.10 -3.90
N GLU A 340 9.33 -19.62 -3.10
CA GLU A 340 10.68 -19.06 -3.04
C GLU A 340 11.35 -19.23 -4.41
N GLN A 341 12.30 -18.37 -4.75
CA GLN A 341 13.08 -18.56 -5.98
C GLN A 341 13.87 -19.89 -5.88
N ILE A 342 13.57 -20.84 -6.76
CA ILE A 342 14.18 -22.19 -6.81
C ILE A 342 15.45 -22.18 -7.64
#